data_AF-A0A2J8QGA0-F1
#
_entry.id   AF-A0A2J8QGA0-F1
#
_cell.length_a   1.000
_cell.length_b   1.000
_cell.length_c   1.000
_cell.angle_alpha   90.00
_cell.angle_beta   90.00
_cell.angle_gamma   90.00
#
_symmetry.space_group_name_H-M   'P 1'
#
loop_
_entity.id
_entity.type
_entity.pdbx_description
1 polymer ?
#
loop_
_entity_poly.entity_id
_entity_poly.type
_entity_poly.pdbx_seq_one_letter_code
_entity_poly.pdbx_strand_id
1 'polypeptide(L)'
;FTTGRRGDLATIHGMNRPFLLLMATPLERAQHLQSSRHRRALDTNYCFSSTEKNCCVRQLYIDFRKDLGWKWIHEPKGYHANFCLGPCPYIWSLDTQYSKLNEQNLIQEVPNIWQREVG
;
A
#
# COMPACT_ATOMS: atom_id res chain seq x y z
N PHE A 1 40.28 -19.20 43.41
CA PHE A 1 39.90 -19.49 42.02
C PHE A 1 38.39 -19.26 41.85
N THR A 2 37.99 -18.06 41.41
CA THR A 2 36.59 -17.77 41.11
C THR A 2 36.30 -18.30 39.71
N THR A 3 35.50 -19.37 39.63
CA THR A 3 35.06 -19.95 38.36
C THR A 3 34.06 -18.99 37.71
N GLY A 4 34.53 -18.10 36.85
CA GLY A 4 33.68 -17.30 35.98
C GLY A 4 32.92 -18.22 35.04
N ARG A 5 31.60 -18.32 35.20
CA ARG A 5 30.75 -19.07 34.28
C ARG A 5 30.86 -18.47 32.88
N ARG A 6 31.01 -19.34 31.89
CA ARG A 6 31.03 -19.01 30.46
C ARG A 6 29.74 -18.24 30.10
N GLY A 7 29.85 -17.16 29.32
CA GLY A 7 28.76 -16.17 29.12
C GLY A 7 27.49 -16.72 28.45
N ASP A 8 27.58 -17.90 27.83
CA ASP A 8 26.51 -18.73 27.28
C ASP A 8 25.73 -19.54 28.33
N LEU A 9 26.26 -19.67 29.55
CA LEU A 9 25.64 -20.35 30.70
C LEU A 9 25.12 -19.36 31.75
N ALA A 10 25.14 -18.06 31.45
CA ALA A 10 24.60 -17.02 32.31
C ALA A 10 23.07 -16.99 32.21
N THR A 11 22.38 -17.02 33.34
CA THR A 11 20.93 -16.84 33.36
C THR A 11 20.60 -15.43 32.91
N ILE A 12 19.96 -15.29 31.74
CA ILE A 12 19.63 -13.99 31.16
C ILE A 12 18.45 -13.39 31.94
N HIS A 13 18.76 -12.57 32.94
CA HIS A 13 17.81 -11.80 33.73
C HIS A 13 17.93 -10.31 33.39
N GLY A 14 16.80 -9.63 33.22
CA GLY A 14 16.75 -8.19 32.93
C GLY A 14 15.59 -7.82 32.02
N MET A 15 15.35 -6.51 31.87
CA MET A 15 14.25 -5.97 31.05
C MET A 15 14.41 -6.25 29.54
N ASN A 16 15.60 -6.68 29.09
CA ASN A 16 15.94 -6.96 27.68
C ASN A 16 16.18 -8.45 27.40
N ARG A 17 15.42 -9.34 28.05
CA ARG A 17 15.46 -10.77 27.74
C ARG A 17 14.95 -11.03 26.31
N PRO A 18 15.43 -12.07 25.60
CA PRO A 18 14.96 -12.39 24.26
C PRO A 18 13.44 -12.56 24.25
N PHE A 19 12.78 -11.90 23.31
CA PHE A 19 11.34 -11.99 23.11
C PHE A 19 11.02 -12.08 21.62
N LEU A 20 9.88 -12.69 21.31
CA LEU A 20 9.35 -12.72 19.95
C LEU A 20 8.32 -11.59 19.82
N LEU A 21 8.57 -10.64 18.93
CA LEU A 21 7.61 -9.61 18.59
C LEU A 21 6.64 -10.16 17.52
N LEU A 22 5.35 -10.14 17.84
CA LEU A 22 4.29 -10.58 16.93
C LEU A 22 3.47 -9.37 16.46
N MET A 23 3.25 -9.28 15.16
CA MET A 23 2.34 -8.30 14.54
C MET A 23 1.25 -9.05 13.79
N ALA A 24 0.00 -8.88 14.21
CA ALA A 24 -1.16 -9.52 13.61
C ALA A 24 -2.32 -8.53 13.45
N THR A 25 -3.14 -8.73 12.44
CA THR A 25 -4.43 -8.03 12.33
C THR A 25 -5.41 -8.61 13.36
N PRO A 26 -6.11 -7.79 14.16
CA PRO A 26 -7.13 -8.26 15.10
C PRO A 26 -8.21 -9.10 14.41
N LEU A 27 -8.80 -10.05 15.13
CA LEU A 27 -9.77 -11.00 14.58
C LEU A 27 -11.01 -10.28 14.03
N GLU A 28 -11.44 -9.20 14.70
CA GLU A 28 -12.57 -8.36 14.31
C GLU A 28 -12.33 -7.73 12.94
N ARG A 29 -11.09 -7.29 12.68
CA ARG A 29 -10.69 -6.74 11.38
C ARG A 29 -10.52 -7.85 10.34
N ALA A 30 -9.97 -9.00 10.72
CA ALA A 30 -9.74 -10.12 9.83
C ALA A 30 -11.05 -10.75 9.31
N GLN A 31 -12.09 -10.79 10.13
CA GLN A 31 -13.42 -11.30 9.75
C GLN A 31 -14.07 -10.48 8.62
N HIS A 32 -13.81 -9.16 8.56
CA HIS A 32 -14.26 -8.31 7.45
C HIS A 32 -13.32 -8.36 6.23
N LEU A 33 -12.07 -8.79 6.43
CA LEU A 33 -11.03 -8.88 5.39
C LEU A 33 -10.97 -10.26 4.72
N GLN A 34 -12.05 -11.05 4.73
CA GLN A 34 -12.14 -12.43 4.17
C GLN A 34 -11.81 -12.55 2.66
N SER A 35 -11.33 -11.50 2.01
CA SER A 35 -10.69 -11.61 0.71
C SER A 35 -9.25 -12.11 0.88
N SER A 36 -8.99 -13.31 0.33
CA SER A 36 -7.66 -13.91 0.15
C SER A 36 -6.60 -12.84 -0.14
N ARG A 37 -5.41 -12.98 0.45
CA ARG A 37 -4.25 -12.06 0.29
C ARG A 37 -3.97 -11.78 -1.19
N HIS A 38 -4.66 -10.79 -1.75
CA HIS A 38 -4.30 -10.20 -3.02
C HIS A 38 -3.11 -9.27 -2.76
N ARG A 39 -2.20 -9.13 -3.74
CA ARG A 39 -1.10 -8.17 -3.59
C ARG A 39 -1.69 -6.80 -3.22
N ARG A 40 -1.02 -6.09 -2.32
CA ARG A 40 -1.48 -4.78 -1.81
C ARG A 40 -1.57 -3.70 -2.90
N ALA A 41 -0.95 -3.95 -4.06
CA ALA A 41 -1.02 -3.10 -5.24
C ALA A 41 -1.71 -3.86 -6.37
N LEU A 42 -2.58 -3.15 -7.11
CA LEU A 42 -3.18 -3.62 -8.34
C LEU A 42 -2.08 -4.01 -9.32
N ASP A 43 -2.20 -5.18 -9.94
CA ASP A 43 -1.25 -5.59 -10.97
C ASP A 43 -1.59 -4.97 -12.32
N THR A 44 -0.68 -5.11 -13.28
CA THR A 44 -0.89 -4.66 -14.65
C THR A 44 -2.09 -5.33 -15.30
N ASN A 45 -2.40 -6.59 -14.93
CA ASN A 45 -3.52 -7.32 -15.51
C ASN A 45 -4.86 -6.69 -15.11
N TYR A 46 -5.02 -6.29 -13.86
CA TYR A 46 -6.21 -5.59 -13.37
C TYR A 46 -6.40 -4.25 -14.09
N CYS A 47 -5.37 -3.40 -14.11
CA CYS A 47 -5.48 -2.07 -14.70
C CYS A 47 -5.61 -2.09 -16.24
N PHE A 48 -5.16 -3.16 -16.91
CA PHE A 48 -5.24 -3.28 -18.37
C PHE A 48 -6.51 -4.00 -18.83
N SER A 49 -7.16 -4.79 -17.97
CA SER A 49 -8.44 -5.45 -18.28
C SER A 49 -9.65 -4.57 -17.98
N SER A 50 -9.53 -3.63 -17.03
CA SER A 50 -10.62 -2.75 -16.60
C SER A 50 -10.30 -1.28 -16.90
N THR A 51 -11.30 -0.54 -17.36
CA THR A 51 -11.22 0.92 -17.49
C THR A 51 -11.42 1.58 -16.12
N GLU A 52 -10.43 1.42 -15.23
CA GLU A 52 -10.46 1.98 -13.88
C GLU A 52 -10.43 3.51 -13.95
N LYS A 53 -11.24 4.20 -13.13
CA LYS A 53 -11.25 5.68 -13.08
C LYS A 53 -10.30 6.23 -12.03
N ASN A 54 -10.01 5.47 -10.98
CA ASN A 54 -9.06 5.85 -9.94
C ASN A 54 -7.61 5.66 -10.42
N CYS A 55 -6.64 6.04 -9.57
CA CYS A 55 -5.22 5.85 -9.84
C CYS A 55 -4.90 4.38 -10.17
N CYS A 56 -4.46 4.14 -11.41
CA CYS A 56 -4.06 2.83 -11.93
C CYS A 56 -2.88 2.99 -12.90
N VAL A 57 -2.19 1.88 -13.19
CA VAL A 57 -1.17 1.85 -14.25
C VAL A 57 -1.83 1.86 -15.63
N ARG A 58 -1.31 2.67 -16.55
CA ARG A 58 -1.75 2.80 -17.94
C ARG A 58 -0.68 2.31 -18.89
N GLN A 59 -1.10 1.69 -19.98
CA GLN A 59 -0.20 1.17 -21.00
C GLN A 59 0.49 2.31 -21.73
N LEU A 60 1.82 2.26 -21.77
CA LEU A 60 2.64 3.14 -22.58
C LEU A 60 3.81 2.34 -23.13
N TYR A 61 3.84 2.20 -24.45
CA TYR A 61 5.00 1.70 -25.17
C TYR A 61 5.81 2.90 -25.67
N ILE A 62 7.11 2.91 -25.38
CA ILE A 62 8.04 3.92 -25.86
C ILE A 62 8.88 3.30 -26.95
N ASP A 63 8.77 3.82 -28.16
CA ASP A 63 9.68 3.53 -29.27
C ASP A 63 10.82 4.55 -29.28
N PHE A 64 12.06 4.08 -29.15
CA PHE A 64 13.23 4.96 -29.06
C PHE A 64 13.41 5.83 -30.30
N ARG A 65 13.03 5.33 -31.48
CA ARG A 65 13.19 6.05 -32.75
C ARG A 65 12.03 7.01 -32.98
N LYS A 66 10.80 6.55 -32.77
CA LYS A 66 9.59 7.31 -33.08
C LYS A 66 9.28 8.37 -32.03
N ASP A 67 9.38 8.02 -30.74
CA ASP A 67 8.91 8.89 -29.66
C ASP A 67 10.02 9.77 -29.09
N LEU A 68 11.27 9.28 -29.10
CA LEU A 68 12.42 9.98 -28.52
C LEU A 68 13.47 10.44 -29.56
N GLY A 69 13.39 9.95 -30.81
CA GLY A 69 14.38 10.25 -31.85
C GLY A 69 15.79 9.68 -31.59
N TRP A 70 15.93 8.77 -30.62
CA TRP A 70 17.20 8.21 -30.20
C TRP A 70 17.70 7.17 -31.18
N LYS A 71 18.91 7.39 -31.70
CA LYS A 71 19.54 6.50 -32.68
C LYS A 71 20.66 5.62 -32.11
N TRP A 72 21.02 5.83 -30.85
CA TRP A 72 22.16 5.19 -30.19
C TRP A 72 21.81 3.87 -29.50
N ILE A 73 20.51 3.59 -29.26
CA ILE A 73 20.06 2.30 -28.72
C ILE A 73 19.81 1.35 -29.90
N HIS A 74 20.60 0.27 -29.96
CA HIS A 74 20.50 -0.72 -31.02
C HIS A 74 19.35 -1.72 -30.77
N GLU A 75 19.25 -2.29 -29.58
CA GLU A 75 18.13 -3.13 -29.14
C GLU A 75 17.84 -2.90 -27.65
N PRO A 76 16.57 -3.00 -27.20
CA PRO A 76 15.37 -3.21 -28.02
C PRO A 76 15.00 -1.94 -28.81
N LYS A 77 14.06 -2.03 -29.77
CA LYS A 77 13.52 -0.84 -30.46
C LYS A 77 12.61 0.01 -29.58
N GLY A 78 12.06 -0.58 -28.53
CA GLY A 78 11.22 0.08 -27.55
C GLY A 78 10.85 -0.85 -26.41
N TYR A 79 10.13 -0.31 -25.43
CA TYR A 79 9.70 -1.08 -24.25
C TYR A 79 8.41 -0.52 -23.64
N HIS A 80 7.72 -1.35 -22.86
CA HIS A 80 6.55 -0.94 -22.09
C HIS A 80 6.97 -0.24 -20.79
N ALA A 81 7.13 1.08 -20.85
CA ALA A 81 7.43 1.90 -19.67
C ALA A 81 6.23 1.98 -18.72
N ASN A 82 5.02 2.10 -19.28
CA ASN A 82 3.79 2.38 -18.56
C ASN A 82 3.88 3.66 -17.68
N PHE A 83 2.75 4.08 -17.11
CA PHE A 83 2.73 5.21 -16.17
C PHE A 83 1.51 5.14 -15.26
N CYS A 84 1.56 5.76 -14.09
CA CYS A 84 0.41 5.83 -13.18
C CYS A 84 -0.42 7.08 -13.48
N LEU A 85 -1.73 6.92 -13.64
CA LEU A 85 -2.66 8.03 -13.84
C LEU A 85 -4.03 7.76 -13.21
N GLY A 86 -4.52 8.77 -12.49
CA GLY A 86 -5.86 8.82 -11.91
C GLY A 86 -5.84 9.49 -10.53
N PRO A 87 -7.01 9.89 -10.01
CA PRO A 87 -7.13 10.46 -8.68
C PRO A 87 -6.88 9.42 -7.58
N CYS A 88 -6.30 9.88 -6.47
CA CYS A 88 -6.18 9.14 -5.22
C CYS A 88 -7.06 9.81 -4.15
N PRO A 89 -8.39 9.62 -4.19
CA PRO A 89 -9.26 10.11 -3.13
C PRO A 89 -8.91 9.45 -1.79
N TYR A 90 -9.28 10.10 -0.69
CA TYR A 90 -9.05 9.53 0.63
C TYR A 90 -9.78 8.18 0.76
N ILE A 91 -9.17 7.26 1.53
CA ILE A 91 -9.69 5.90 1.73
C ILE A 91 -11.17 5.93 2.18
N TRP A 92 -11.52 6.86 3.06
CA TRP A 92 -12.87 7.03 3.59
C TRP A 92 -13.84 7.73 2.62
N SER A 93 -13.38 8.39 1.56
CA SER A 93 -14.26 9.03 0.57
C SER A 93 -14.60 8.10 -0.61
N LEU A 94 -14.07 6.87 -0.61
CA LEU A 94 -14.35 5.81 -1.58
C LEU A 94 -15.40 4.85 -1.04
N ASP A 95 -16.45 5.39 -0.42
CA ASP A 95 -17.39 4.68 0.45
C ASP A 95 -18.18 3.55 -0.24
N THR A 96 -18.22 3.51 -1.57
CA THR A 96 -18.83 2.42 -2.34
C THR A 96 -17.85 1.33 -2.80
N GLN A 97 -16.54 1.52 -2.64
CA GLN A 97 -15.51 0.61 -3.17
C GLN A 97 -14.54 0.04 -2.12
N TYR A 98 -14.56 0.53 -0.88
CA TYR A 98 -14.00 -0.23 0.24
C TYR A 98 -15.00 -1.27 0.73
N SER A 99 -14.52 -2.49 0.94
CA SER A 99 -15.23 -3.54 1.65
C SER A 99 -15.60 -3.00 3.05
N LYS A 100 -16.82 -2.46 3.18
CA LYS A 100 -17.52 -2.03 4.41
C LYS A 100 -16.59 -1.89 5.62
N LEU A 101 -15.92 -0.75 5.75
CA LEU A 101 -15.50 -0.29 7.08
C LEU A 101 -16.77 0.24 7.74
N ASN A 102 -17.27 -0.47 8.76
CA ASN A 102 -18.52 -0.16 9.45
C ASN A 102 -18.65 1.35 9.72
N GLU A 103 -19.57 1.95 8.97
CA GLU A 103 -20.00 3.33 9.00
C GLU A 103 -20.88 3.58 10.24
N GLN A 104 -20.34 3.36 11.45
CA GLN A 104 -21.12 3.54 12.69
C GLN A 104 -20.42 4.31 13.81
N ASN A 105 -19.18 4.81 13.66
CA ASN A 105 -18.54 5.54 14.77
C ASN A 105 -17.66 6.76 14.39
N LEU A 106 -17.80 7.36 13.20
CA LEU A 106 -16.97 8.53 12.84
C LEU A 106 -17.74 9.79 12.39
N ILE A 107 -19.08 9.80 12.42
CA ILE A 107 -19.89 11.01 12.13
C ILE A 107 -20.36 11.66 13.43
N GLN A 108 -19.48 11.90 14.39
CA GLN A 108 -19.85 12.74 15.54
C GLN A 108 -19.00 13.97 15.82
N GLU A 109 -17.84 14.17 15.20
CA GLU A 109 -17.09 15.41 15.42
C GLU A 109 -16.35 15.91 14.19
N VAL A 110 -17.09 16.41 13.19
CA VAL A 110 -16.56 17.49 12.36
C VAL A 110 -17.20 18.78 12.86
N PRO A 111 -16.49 19.62 13.64
CA PRO A 111 -17.02 20.89 14.08
C PRO A 111 -17.39 21.76 12.86
N ASN A 112 -18.60 22.31 12.87
CA ASN A 112 -19.20 23.16 11.82
C ASN A 112 -18.49 24.52 11.60
N ILE A 113 -17.16 24.59 11.73
CA ILE A 113 -16.39 25.84 11.75
C ILE A 113 -16.04 26.36 10.34
N TRP A 114 -16.04 25.51 9.30
CA TRP A 114 -15.53 25.90 7.97
C TRP A 114 -16.61 26.28 6.92
N GLN A 115 -17.87 26.47 7.30
CA GLN A 115 -18.94 26.84 6.33
C GLN A 115 -19.24 28.34 6.22
N ARG A 116 -18.38 29.23 6.72
CA ARG A 116 -18.64 30.67 6.67
C ARG A 116 -17.44 31.48 6.17
N GLU A 117 -17.05 31.31 4.90
CA GLU A 117 -16.14 32.26 4.22
C GLU A 117 -16.04 32.07 2.69
N VAL A 118 -17.18 31.87 2.00
CA VAL A 118 -17.27 32.15 0.55
C VAL A 118 -18.60 32.84 0.26
N GLY A 119 -18.56 34.17 0.33
CA GLY A 119 -19.52 35.11 -0.23
C GLY A 119 -18.75 36.21 -0.92
#